data_AF-A0A1H1H0U7-F1
#
_entry.id   AF-A0A1H1H0U7-F1
#
_cell.length_a   1.000
_cell.length_b   1.000
_cell.length_c   1.000
_cell.angle_alpha   90.00
_cell.angle_beta   90.00
_cell.angle_gamma   90.00
#
_symmetry.space_group_name_H-M   'P 1'
#
loop_
_entity.id
_entity.type
_entity.pdbx_description
1 polymer ?
#
loop_
_entity_poly.entity_id
_entity_poly.type
_entity_poly.pdbx_seq_one_letter_code
_entity_poly.pdbx_strand_id
1 'polypeptide(L)'
;MTVSQCKHCGAPIERRPGRGRPREYCPQGDCQAAAKRERELRRAAPGLEGALTRAEELYERMEKGLAAAIEPLARALSAELSPAGVEAKISAIQAEAHTRVAIARTEREQAFEQVRLAREAAEHARRERDEMHERMREAHAERDTALADAETAREQALAALREAAATERRAEQAVREAERRVERAERSAVEMAERAEAALAEAERARAEARQAHEAARGAEAERDAARRQAEEEVRQVRAERDAAVRAAAEETRRAEEERDAARRHAERADAARIEAEQASATALARAQAAEAERDRLVALAQAERDRAVAAAEAERERAEAAERARADALAEAAAAHAAAQAAQAELTALRERAAQAEQDAERARAETERLRAEHALDRGRVEDLRAQLEAARAEAAALRERAVVAELRMSAPPES
;
A
#
# COMPACT_ATOMS: atom_id res chain seq x y z
N MET A 1 69.31 -14.58 -7.04
CA MET A 1 70.60 -14.41 -7.77
C MET A 1 71.44 -13.38 -7.04
N THR A 2 72.57 -13.75 -6.44
CA THR A 2 73.51 -12.77 -5.86
C THR A 2 74.33 -12.13 -6.97
N VAL A 3 74.21 -10.82 -7.15
CA VAL A 3 75.13 -10.04 -8.00
C VAL A 3 76.33 -9.66 -7.15
N SER A 4 77.55 -10.01 -7.58
CA SER A 4 78.79 -9.53 -6.94
C SER A 4 79.60 -8.70 -7.90
N GLN A 5 80.30 -7.69 -7.42
CA GLN A 5 81.11 -6.83 -8.28
C GLN A 5 82.47 -7.48 -8.63
N CYS A 6 82.94 -7.24 -9.84
CA CYS A 6 84.27 -7.61 -10.29
C CYS A 6 85.33 -6.89 -9.45
N LYS A 7 86.31 -7.63 -8.92
CA LYS A 7 87.39 -7.07 -8.10
C LYS A 7 88.32 -6.10 -8.85
N HIS A 8 88.28 -6.07 -10.18
CA HIS A 8 89.14 -5.19 -10.97
C HIS A 8 88.39 -3.99 -11.58
N CYS A 9 87.22 -4.21 -12.20
CA CYS A 9 86.46 -3.15 -12.89
C CYS A 9 85.12 -2.78 -12.23
N GLY A 10 84.73 -3.43 -11.13
CA GLY A 10 83.47 -3.15 -10.43
C GLY A 10 82.19 -3.67 -11.12
N ALA A 11 82.27 -4.18 -12.36
CA ALA A 11 81.11 -4.66 -13.11
C ALA A 11 80.32 -5.78 -12.38
N PRO A 12 78.99 -5.81 -12.48
CA PRO A 12 78.17 -6.84 -11.86
C PRO A 12 78.44 -8.21 -12.48
N ILE A 13 78.79 -9.19 -11.64
CA ILE A 13 79.00 -10.59 -12.00
C ILE A 13 77.82 -11.38 -11.46
N GLU A 14 77.07 -11.99 -12.38
CA GLU A 14 76.04 -12.95 -12.05
C GLU A 14 76.67 -14.21 -11.45
N ARG A 15 76.34 -14.51 -10.19
CA ARG A 15 76.73 -15.77 -9.58
C ARG A 15 75.70 -16.83 -9.89
N ARG A 16 76.10 -17.84 -10.66
CA ARG A 16 75.32 -19.08 -10.77
C ARG A 16 75.39 -19.83 -9.44
N PRO A 17 74.25 -20.25 -8.85
CA PRO A 17 74.26 -21.11 -7.68
C PRO A 17 74.81 -22.48 -8.10
N GLY A 18 75.99 -22.85 -7.58
CA GLY A 18 76.65 -24.11 -7.89
C GLY A 18 77.93 -24.30 -7.07
N ARG A 19 78.34 -25.54 -6.87
CA ARG A 19 79.61 -25.88 -6.20
C ARG A 19 80.78 -25.48 -7.11
N GLY A 20 81.41 -24.35 -6.81
CA GLY A 20 82.60 -23.87 -7.52
C GLY A 20 83.14 -22.59 -6.90
N ARG A 21 84.44 -22.32 -7.09
CA ARG A 21 85.06 -21.09 -6.59
C ARG A 21 84.32 -19.88 -7.19
N PRO A 22 83.77 -18.97 -6.36
CA PRO A 22 83.04 -17.83 -6.89
C PRO A 22 83.92 -17.01 -7.81
N ARG A 23 83.37 -16.61 -8.97
CA ARG A 23 84.09 -15.77 -9.92
C ARG A 23 84.34 -14.41 -9.27
N GLU A 24 85.61 -14.05 -9.16
CA GLU A 24 86.05 -12.75 -8.59
C GLU A 24 86.22 -11.67 -9.67
N TYR A 25 86.31 -12.08 -10.93
CA TYR A 25 86.50 -11.20 -12.08
C TYR A 25 85.41 -11.47 -13.11
N CYS A 26 85.02 -10.42 -13.86
CA CYS A 26 83.97 -10.55 -14.85
C CYS A 26 84.42 -11.50 -15.98
N PRO A 27 83.53 -12.37 -16.49
CA PRO A 27 83.88 -13.34 -17.52
C PRO A 27 83.97 -12.74 -18.92
N GLN A 28 83.38 -11.55 -19.13
CA GLN A 28 83.31 -10.88 -20.43
C GLN A 28 84.53 -9.98 -20.73
N GLY A 29 85.53 -9.94 -19.85
CA GLY A 29 86.72 -9.12 -20.09
C GLY A 29 87.98 -9.65 -19.41
N ASP A 30 89.12 -9.11 -19.80
CA ASP A 30 90.46 -9.56 -19.36
C ASP A 30 90.81 -9.14 -17.92
N CYS A 31 89.82 -8.87 -17.07
CA CYS A 31 90.01 -8.33 -15.72
C CYS A 31 90.88 -9.22 -14.83
N GLN A 32 90.77 -10.55 -14.97
CA GLN A 32 91.63 -11.48 -14.23
C GLN A 32 93.09 -11.42 -14.72
N ALA A 33 93.29 -11.29 -16.04
CA ALA A 33 94.60 -11.18 -16.65
C ALA A 33 95.25 -9.81 -16.35
N ALA A 34 94.47 -8.73 -16.39
CA ALA A 34 94.89 -7.39 -16.00
C ALA A 34 95.29 -7.33 -14.53
N ALA A 35 94.48 -7.87 -13.62
CA ALA A 35 94.83 -7.97 -12.20
C ALA A 35 96.07 -8.86 -11.96
N LYS A 36 96.34 -9.85 -12.84
CA LYS A 36 97.57 -10.64 -12.80
C LYS A 36 98.77 -9.82 -13.26
N ARG A 37 98.68 -9.13 -14.40
CA ARG A 37 99.71 -8.21 -14.90
C ARG A 37 100.04 -7.12 -13.87
N GLU A 38 99.03 -6.51 -13.23
CA GLU A 38 99.23 -5.50 -12.18
C GLU A 38 100.03 -6.07 -10.99
N ARG A 39 99.75 -7.31 -10.58
CA ARG A 39 100.51 -7.99 -9.52
C ARG A 39 101.94 -8.33 -9.95
N GLU A 40 102.16 -8.64 -11.22
CA GLU A 40 103.48 -8.91 -11.78
C GLU A 40 104.29 -7.60 -11.92
N LEU A 41 103.67 -6.52 -12.38
CA LEU A 41 104.25 -5.18 -12.45
C LEU A 41 104.70 -4.69 -11.06
N ARG A 42 103.86 -4.89 -10.03
CA ARG A 42 104.20 -4.59 -8.63
C ARG A 42 105.43 -5.35 -8.11
N ARG A 43 105.73 -6.52 -8.68
CA ARG A 43 106.94 -7.30 -8.33
C ARG A 43 108.15 -6.93 -9.18
N ALA A 44 107.94 -6.51 -10.42
CA ALA A 44 109.01 -6.24 -11.38
C ALA A 44 109.62 -4.83 -11.27
N ALA A 45 108.87 -3.84 -10.76
CA ALA A 45 109.33 -2.44 -10.71
C ALA A 45 109.25 -1.82 -9.28
N PRO A 46 110.18 -2.17 -8.37
CA PRO A 46 110.34 -1.46 -7.11
C PRO A 46 111.06 -0.10 -7.33
N GLY A 47 110.39 1.02 -7.06
CA GLY A 47 110.96 2.36 -7.21
C GLY A 47 109.92 3.49 -7.38
N LEU A 48 110.41 4.72 -7.57
CA LEU A 48 109.59 5.94 -7.77
C LEU A 48 108.80 5.88 -9.09
N GLU A 49 109.42 5.39 -10.16
CA GLU A 49 108.77 5.20 -11.47
C GLU A 49 107.59 4.22 -11.38
N GLY A 50 107.77 3.09 -10.68
CA GLY A 50 106.68 2.16 -10.42
C GLY A 50 105.59 2.73 -9.51
N ALA A 51 105.90 3.71 -8.66
CA ALA A 51 104.90 4.41 -7.85
C ALA A 51 104.06 5.40 -8.68
N LEU A 52 104.67 6.08 -9.65
CA LEU A 52 103.96 6.93 -10.61
C LEU A 52 103.03 6.12 -11.51
N THR A 53 103.50 5.00 -12.07
CA THR A 53 102.64 4.11 -12.88
C THR A 53 101.43 3.59 -12.09
N ARG A 54 101.58 3.31 -10.78
CA ARG A 54 100.45 2.89 -9.93
C ARG A 54 99.46 4.01 -9.65
N ALA A 55 99.95 5.24 -9.48
CA ALA A 55 99.09 6.40 -9.30
C ALA A 55 98.26 6.64 -10.58
N GLU A 56 98.89 6.57 -11.75
CA GLU A 56 98.22 6.65 -13.06
C GLU A 56 97.17 5.54 -13.24
N GLU A 57 97.51 4.28 -12.95
CA GLU A 57 96.55 3.16 -13.00
C GLU A 57 95.37 3.33 -12.02
N LEU A 58 95.60 3.93 -10.84
CA LEU A 58 94.54 4.24 -9.89
C LEU A 58 93.63 5.36 -10.41
N TYR A 59 94.21 6.42 -10.98
CA TYR A 59 93.45 7.50 -11.61
C TYR A 59 92.59 6.98 -12.76
N GLU A 60 93.14 6.17 -13.67
CA GLU A 60 92.36 5.54 -14.74
C GLU A 60 91.23 4.67 -14.19
N ARG A 61 91.44 3.98 -13.07
CA ARG A 61 90.41 3.16 -12.44
C ARG A 61 89.31 4.01 -11.81
N MET A 62 89.66 5.11 -11.15
CA MET A 62 88.69 6.06 -10.61
C MET A 62 87.89 6.73 -11.73
N GLU A 63 88.54 7.12 -12.82
CA GLU A 63 87.90 7.68 -14.01
C GLU A 63 86.93 6.68 -14.64
N LYS A 64 87.34 5.42 -14.86
CA LYS A 64 86.47 4.35 -15.37
C LYS A 64 85.31 4.05 -14.43
N GLY A 65 85.53 4.06 -13.11
CA GLY A 65 84.49 3.84 -12.10
C GLY A 65 83.47 4.98 -12.03
N LEU A 66 83.94 6.23 -12.06
CA LEU A 66 83.10 7.41 -12.07
C LEU A 66 82.30 7.51 -13.37
N ALA A 67 82.93 7.26 -14.52
CA ALA A 67 82.26 7.16 -15.81
C ALA A 67 81.16 6.08 -15.78
N ALA A 68 81.43 4.89 -15.21
CA ALA A 68 80.44 3.83 -15.09
C ALA A 68 79.25 4.17 -14.17
N ALA A 69 79.42 5.09 -13.21
CA ALA A 69 78.35 5.55 -12.32
C ALA A 69 77.56 6.73 -12.93
N ILE A 70 78.24 7.65 -13.62
CA ILE A 70 77.62 8.83 -14.25
C ILE A 70 76.91 8.44 -15.53
N GLU A 71 77.45 7.52 -16.32
CA GLU A 71 76.92 7.14 -17.63
C GLU A 71 75.45 6.63 -17.58
N PRO A 72 75.03 5.76 -16.64
CA PRO A 72 73.62 5.40 -16.49
C PRO A 72 72.72 6.58 -16.12
N LEU A 73 73.20 7.50 -15.27
CA LEU A 73 72.45 8.71 -14.88
C LEU A 73 72.35 9.68 -16.05
N ALA A 74 73.42 9.85 -16.83
CA ALA A 74 73.44 10.66 -18.04
C ALA A 74 72.50 10.08 -19.10
N ARG A 75 72.44 8.75 -19.25
CA ARG A 75 71.48 8.08 -20.15
C ARG A 75 70.04 8.20 -19.68
N ALA A 76 69.78 8.11 -18.38
CA ALA A 76 68.45 8.33 -17.83
C ALA A 76 68.02 9.79 -18.02
N LEU A 77 68.90 10.75 -17.70
CA LEU A 77 68.64 12.17 -17.93
C LEU A 77 68.47 12.48 -19.41
N SER A 78 69.26 11.89 -20.32
CA SER A 78 69.08 12.07 -21.75
C SER A 78 67.78 11.44 -22.23
N ALA A 79 67.37 10.29 -21.71
CA ALA A 79 66.08 9.69 -22.04
C ALA A 79 64.94 10.63 -21.62
N GLU A 80 64.99 11.17 -20.41
CA GLU A 80 63.94 12.02 -19.82
C GLU A 80 63.92 13.47 -20.37
N LEU A 81 65.06 14.01 -20.80
CA LEU A 81 65.23 15.38 -21.31
C LEU A 81 65.42 15.43 -22.84
N SER A 82 65.53 14.28 -23.51
CA SER A 82 65.50 14.25 -24.97
C SER A 82 64.16 14.76 -25.49
N PRO A 83 64.12 15.38 -26.67
CA PRO A 83 62.86 15.77 -27.30
C PRO A 83 61.83 14.63 -27.32
N ALA A 84 62.27 13.40 -27.65
CA ALA A 84 61.40 12.22 -27.68
C ALA A 84 60.84 11.85 -26.29
N GLY A 85 61.64 11.92 -25.22
CA GLY A 85 61.17 11.63 -23.86
C GLY A 85 60.24 12.70 -23.32
N VAL A 86 60.50 13.96 -23.63
CA VAL A 86 59.61 15.08 -23.28
C VAL A 86 58.28 14.96 -24.04
N GLU A 87 58.31 14.66 -25.33
CA GLU A 87 57.10 14.40 -26.13
C GLU A 87 56.32 13.22 -25.58
N ALA A 88 56.98 12.11 -25.22
CA ALA A 88 56.31 10.95 -24.60
C ALA A 88 55.61 11.31 -23.29
N LYS A 89 56.24 12.14 -22.43
CA LYS A 89 55.61 12.66 -21.20
C LYS A 89 54.44 13.58 -21.49
N ILE A 90 54.57 14.48 -22.45
CA ILE A 90 53.48 15.38 -22.86
C ILE A 90 52.31 14.55 -23.38
N SER A 91 52.55 13.54 -24.22
CA SER A 91 51.51 12.63 -24.71
C SER A 91 50.85 11.84 -23.57
N ALA A 92 51.62 11.37 -22.58
CA ALA A 92 51.07 10.69 -21.42
C ALA A 92 50.16 11.62 -20.59
N ILE A 93 50.61 12.86 -20.33
CA ILE A 93 49.82 13.88 -19.61
C ILE A 93 48.57 14.27 -20.41
N GLN A 94 48.68 14.40 -21.73
CA GLN A 94 47.54 14.69 -22.60
C GLN A 94 46.53 13.54 -22.58
N ALA A 95 46.98 12.28 -22.65
CA ALA A 95 46.09 11.12 -22.55
C ALA A 95 45.37 11.05 -21.19
N GLU A 96 46.08 11.34 -20.09
CA GLU A 96 45.49 11.42 -18.75
C GLU A 96 44.47 12.57 -18.66
N ALA A 97 44.80 13.74 -19.21
CA ALA A 97 43.89 14.89 -19.27
C ALA A 97 42.63 14.59 -20.10
N HIS A 98 42.77 13.93 -21.26
CA HIS A 98 41.63 13.49 -22.07
C HIS A 98 40.75 12.49 -21.31
N THR A 99 41.36 11.56 -20.57
CA THR A 99 40.64 10.61 -19.73
C THR A 99 39.87 11.32 -18.62
N ARG A 100 40.50 12.27 -17.91
CA ARG A 100 39.83 13.06 -16.86
C ARG A 100 38.67 13.89 -17.41
N VAL A 101 38.83 14.50 -18.58
CA VAL A 101 37.75 15.26 -19.25
C VAL A 101 36.61 14.34 -19.68
N ALA A 102 36.92 13.13 -20.18
CA ALA A 102 35.90 12.15 -20.52
C ALA A 102 35.09 11.73 -19.28
N ILE A 103 35.76 11.42 -18.16
CA ILE A 103 35.11 11.10 -16.89
C ILE A 103 34.22 12.25 -16.43
N ALA A 104 34.75 13.48 -16.38
CA ALA A 104 33.98 14.64 -15.96
C ALA A 104 32.74 14.90 -16.84
N ARG A 105 32.81 14.62 -18.14
CA ARG A 105 31.65 14.70 -19.05
C ARG A 105 30.62 13.64 -18.73
N THR A 106 31.03 12.39 -18.51
CA THR A 106 30.12 11.31 -18.13
C THR A 106 29.45 11.56 -16.78
N GLU A 107 30.19 12.06 -15.78
CA GLU A 107 29.64 12.43 -14.47
C GLU A 107 28.65 13.60 -14.59
N ARG A 108 28.94 14.60 -15.44
CA ARG A 108 28.02 15.70 -15.72
C ARG A 108 26.74 15.20 -16.38
N GLU A 109 26.83 14.31 -17.36
CA GLU A 109 25.67 13.72 -18.03
C GLU A 109 24.83 12.89 -17.04
N GLN A 110 25.47 12.08 -16.20
CA GLN A 110 24.79 11.35 -15.12
C GLN A 110 24.11 12.31 -14.14
N ALA A 111 24.76 13.40 -13.74
CA ALA A 111 24.16 14.39 -12.84
C ALA A 111 22.92 15.05 -13.46
N PHE A 112 22.95 15.39 -14.75
CA PHE A 112 21.78 15.91 -15.44
C PHE A 112 20.64 14.90 -15.52
N GLU A 113 20.95 13.64 -15.79
CA GLU A 113 19.96 12.57 -15.83
C GLU A 113 19.32 12.35 -14.45
N GLN A 114 20.11 12.37 -13.38
CA GLN A 114 19.59 12.29 -12.01
C GLN A 114 18.67 13.47 -11.67
N VAL A 115 19.02 14.70 -12.11
CA VAL A 115 18.15 15.87 -11.93
C VAL A 115 16.85 15.74 -12.74
N ARG A 116 16.91 15.19 -13.96
CA ARG A 116 15.73 14.94 -14.80
C ARG A 116 14.78 13.96 -14.10
N LEU A 117 15.29 12.81 -13.68
CA LEU A 117 14.52 11.79 -12.96
C LEU A 117 13.93 12.34 -11.64
N ALA A 118 14.72 13.13 -10.90
CA ALA A 118 14.23 13.76 -9.66
C ALA A 118 13.10 14.76 -9.93
N ARG A 119 13.14 15.51 -11.04
CA ARG A 119 12.05 16.42 -11.44
C ARG A 119 10.80 15.65 -11.85
N GLU A 120 10.94 14.62 -12.67
CA GLU A 120 9.81 13.77 -13.09
C GLU A 120 9.14 13.11 -11.88
N ALA A 121 9.92 12.58 -10.93
CA ALA A 121 9.42 12.03 -9.68
C ALA A 121 8.71 13.10 -8.82
N ALA A 122 9.26 14.32 -8.73
CA ALA A 122 8.63 15.40 -7.98
C ALA A 122 7.32 15.89 -8.63
N GLU A 123 7.24 15.93 -9.96
CA GLU A 123 6.02 16.25 -10.70
C GLU A 123 4.96 15.16 -10.56
N HIS A 124 5.37 13.89 -10.57
CA HIS A 124 4.47 12.77 -10.29
C HIS A 124 3.90 12.84 -8.87
N ALA A 125 4.75 13.03 -7.86
CA ALA A 125 4.31 13.18 -6.47
C ALA A 125 3.38 14.39 -6.26
N ARG A 126 3.57 15.49 -7.02
CA ARG A 126 2.65 16.64 -7.00
C ARG A 126 1.29 16.28 -7.59
N ARG A 127 1.25 15.58 -8.73
CA ARG A 127 0.00 15.10 -9.34
C ARG A 127 -0.77 14.18 -8.41
N GLU A 128 -0.10 13.20 -7.82
CA GLU A 128 -0.74 12.28 -6.85
C GLU A 128 -1.30 13.02 -5.63
N ARG A 129 -0.57 14.02 -5.10
CA ARG A 129 -1.05 14.85 -3.99
C ARG A 129 -2.27 15.67 -4.40
N ASP A 130 -2.25 16.28 -5.58
CA ASP A 130 -3.36 17.11 -6.06
C ASP A 130 -4.61 16.25 -6.33
N GLU A 131 -4.45 15.07 -6.93
CA GLU A 131 -5.52 14.08 -7.08
C GLU A 131 -6.09 13.63 -5.72
N MET A 132 -5.22 13.38 -4.73
CA MET A 132 -5.66 13.03 -3.38
C MET A 132 -6.45 14.18 -2.72
N HIS A 133 -6.04 15.43 -2.94
CA HIS A 133 -6.78 16.59 -2.45
C HIS A 133 -8.14 16.75 -3.12
N GLU A 134 -8.24 16.49 -4.42
CA GLU A 134 -9.52 16.50 -5.15
C GLU A 134 -10.45 15.40 -4.62
N ARG A 135 -9.98 14.17 -4.49
CA ARG A 135 -10.76 13.06 -3.90
C ARG A 135 -11.21 13.38 -2.47
N MET A 136 -10.37 14.01 -1.66
CA MET A 136 -10.74 14.43 -0.30
C MET A 136 -11.85 15.50 -0.34
N ARG A 137 -11.77 16.47 -1.25
CA ARG A 137 -12.82 17.50 -1.41
C ARG A 137 -14.13 16.89 -1.89
N GLU A 138 -14.08 15.96 -2.84
CA GLU A 138 -15.25 15.23 -3.31
C GLU A 138 -15.89 14.43 -2.18
N ALA A 139 -15.10 13.66 -1.41
CA ALA A 139 -15.60 12.92 -0.26
C ALA A 139 -16.23 13.83 0.82
N HIS A 140 -15.67 15.02 1.05
CA HIS A 140 -16.28 16.01 1.95
C HIS A 140 -17.59 16.57 1.39
N ALA A 141 -17.65 16.90 0.10
CA ALA A 141 -18.87 17.37 -0.53
C ALA A 141 -19.99 16.31 -0.52
N GLU A 142 -19.64 15.05 -0.78
CA GLU A 142 -20.57 13.91 -0.67
C GLU A 142 -21.09 13.74 0.76
N ARG A 143 -20.19 13.81 1.76
CA ARG A 143 -20.58 13.74 3.18
C ARG A 143 -21.53 14.89 3.54
N ASP A 144 -21.22 16.11 3.14
CA ASP A 144 -22.03 17.28 3.47
C ASP A 144 -23.40 17.21 2.79
N THR A 145 -23.47 16.66 1.56
CA THR A 145 -24.72 16.36 0.85
C THR A 145 -25.54 15.30 1.60
N ALA A 146 -24.90 14.19 2.00
CA ALA A 146 -25.57 13.14 2.76
C ALA A 146 -26.11 13.62 4.12
N LEU A 147 -25.39 14.55 4.78
CA LEU A 147 -25.86 15.18 6.02
C LEU A 147 -27.08 16.08 5.76
N ALA A 148 -27.07 16.89 4.70
CA ALA A 148 -28.21 17.74 4.33
C ALA A 148 -29.45 16.90 3.96
N ASP A 149 -29.27 15.78 3.25
CA ASP A 149 -30.34 14.85 2.92
C ASP A 149 -30.91 14.18 4.18
N ALA A 150 -30.04 13.78 5.12
CA ALA A 150 -30.45 13.20 6.39
C ALA A 150 -31.22 14.20 7.26
N GLU A 151 -30.81 15.48 7.29
CA GLU A 151 -31.54 16.55 7.97
C GLU A 151 -32.91 16.78 7.34
N THR A 152 -32.98 16.85 6.01
CA THR A 152 -34.24 16.98 5.26
C THR A 152 -35.18 15.82 5.54
N ALA A 153 -34.69 14.58 5.51
CA ALA A 153 -35.47 13.40 5.82
C ALA A 153 -35.98 13.42 7.27
N ARG A 154 -35.17 13.90 8.23
CA ARG A 154 -35.59 14.07 9.62
C ARG A 154 -36.69 15.11 9.75
N GLU A 155 -36.58 16.24 9.06
CA GLU A 155 -37.61 17.28 9.06
C GLU A 155 -38.92 16.79 8.47
N GLN A 156 -38.87 16.06 7.35
CA GLN A 156 -40.04 15.42 6.72
C GLN A 156 -40.69 14.40 7.66
N ALA A 157 -39.90 13.56 8.33
CA ALA A 157 -40.42 12.59 9.30
C ALA A 157 -41.10 13.30 10.48
N LEU A 158 -40.51 14.38 11.01
CA LEU A 158 -41.12 15.17 12.08
C LEU A 158 -42.40 15.88 11.61
N ALA A 159 -42.44 16.36 10.37
CA ALA A 159 -43.65 16.95 9.79
C ALA A 159 -44.77 15.90 9.67
N ALA A 160 -44.47 14.72 9.14
CA ALA A 160 -45.41 13.61 9.04
C ALA A 160 -45.95 13.16 10.42
N LEU A 161 -45.09 13.09 11.44
CA LEU A 161 -45.51 12.80 12.81
C LEU A 161 -46.44 13.87 13.39
N ARG A 162 -46.18 15.16 13.12
CA ARG A 162 -47.05 16.25 13.55
C ARG A 162 -48.41 16.21 12.85
N GLU A 163 -48.42 15.89 11.56
CA GLU A 163 -49.65 15.71 10.79
C GLU A 163 -50.46 14.52 11.32
N ALA A 164 -49.81 13.37 11.52
CA ALA A 164 -50.45 12.19 12.12
C ALA A 164 -51.03 12.48 13.51
N ALA A 165 -50.30 13.19 14.37
CA ALA A 165 -50.81 13.59 15.69
C ALA A 165 -51.99 14.59 15.56
N ALA A 166 -52.01 15.43 14.53
CA ALA A 166 -53.12 16.34 14.28
C ALA A 166 -54.36 15.62 13.74
N THR A 167 -54.19 14.62 12.87
CA THR A 167 -55.29 13.79 12.37
C THR A 167 -55.88 12.92 13.47
N GLU A 168 -55.05 12.35 14.34
CA GLU A 168 -55.47 11.61 15.54
C GLU A 168 -56.34 12.48 16.45
N ARG A 169 -55.88 13.69 16.81
CA ARG A 169 -56.68 14.64 17.62
C ARG A 169 -58.03 14.98 16.98
N ARG A 170 -58.07 15.16 15.66
CA ARG A 170 -59.33 15.40 14.93
C ARG A 170 -60.25 14.19 14.97
N ALA A 171 -59.71 12.98 14.83
CA ALA A 171 -60.46 11.75 14.92
C ALA A 171 -61.06 11.56 16.33
N GLU A 172 -60.28 11.79 17.38
CA GLU A 172 -60.76 11.76 18.77
C GLU A 172 -61.87 12.78 19.02
N GLN A 173 -61.73 14.01 18.52
CA GLN A 173 -62.77 15.03 18.62
C GLN A 173 -64.05 14.60 17.90
N ALA A 174 -63.94 14.06 16.70
CA ALA A 174 -65.08 13.56 15.93
C ALA A 174 -65.81 12.40 16.64
N VAL A 175 -65.06 11.49 17.28
CA VAL A 175 -65.62 10.41 18.10
C VAL A 175 -66.37 11.00 19.30
N ARG A 176 -65.77 11.92 20.06
CA ARG A 176 -66.42 12.58 21.20
C ARG A 176 -67.68 13.35 20.80
N GLU A 177 -67.68 13.98 19.62
CA GLU A 177 -68.86 14.65 19.07
C GLU A 177 -69.95 13.67 18.64
N ALA A 178 -69.58 12.52 18.08
CA ALA A 178 -70.50 11.45 17.76
C ALA A 178 -71.14 10.87 19.04
N GLU A 179 -70.36 10.59 20.08
CA GLU A 179 -70.84 10.13 21.39
C GLU A 179 -71.84 11.13 21.98
N ARG A 180 -71.51 12.43 22.00
CA ARG A 180 -72.43 13.49 22.47
C ARG A 180 -73.71 13.60 21.63
N ARG A 181 -73.68 13.20 20.36
CA ARG A 181 -74.89 13.17 19.50
C ARG A 181 -75.74 11.96 19.84
N VAL A 182 -75.13 10.79 20.05
CA VAL A 182 -75.82 9.58 20.50
C VAL A 182 -76.47 9.82 21.86
N GLU A 183 -75.75 10.36 22.84
CA GLU A 183 -76.27 10.63 24.19
C GLU A 183 -77.43 11.66 24.17
N ARG A 184 -77.41 12.62 23.24
CA ARG A 184 -78.53 13.56 23.02
C ARG A 184 -79.71 12.89 22.35
N ALA A 185 -79.48 12.02 21.38
CA ALA A 185 -80.52 11.25 20.70
C ALA A 185 -81.19 10.27 21.67
N GLU A 186 -80.43 9.60 22.53
CA GLU A 186 -80.92 8.72 23.58
C GLU A 186 -81.79 9.47 24.59
N ARG A 187 -81.32 10.63 25.10
CA ARG A 187 -82.14 11.48 25.99
C ARG A 187 -83.44 11.92 25.33
N SER A 188 -83.37 12.39 24.09
CA SER A 188 -84.54 12.76 23.30
C SER A 188 -85.49 11.57 23.09
N ALA A 189 -84.96 10.36 22.85
CA ALA A 189 -85.76 9.15 22.69
C ALA A 189 -86.47 8.75 24.00
N VAL A 190 -85.78 8.85 25.15
CA VAL A 190 -86.37 8.62 26.48
C VAL A 190 -87.46 9.64 26.76
N GLU A 191 -87.22 10.93 26.56
CA GLU A 191 -88.25 11.97 26.73
C GLU A 191 -89.46 11.76 25.82
N MET A 192 -89.25 11.34 24.57
CA MET A 192 -90.34 11.01 23.65
C MET A 192 -91.11 9.76 24.09
N ALA A 193 -90.42 8.75 24.63
CA ALA A 193 -91.06 7.56 25.19
C ALA A 193 -91.91 7.92 26.41
N GLU A 194 -91.40 8.72 27.35
CA GLU A 194 -92.15 9.20 28.52
C GLU A 194 -93.38 10.04 28.10
N ARG A 195 -93.24 10.91 27.09
CA ARG A 195 -94.39 11.66 26.52
C ARG A 195 -95.40 10.73 25.87
N ALA A 196 -94.95 9.70 25.16
CA ALA A 196 -95.82 8.71 24.55
C ALA A 196 -96.57 7.89 25.61
N GLU A 197 -95.91 7.46 26.68
CA GLU A 197 -96.53 6.79 27.83
C GLU A 197 -97.55 7.70 28.53
N ALA A 198 -97.21 8.97 28.76
CA ALA A 198 -98.14 9.95 29.32
C ALA A 198 -99.38 10.15 28.43
N ALA A 199 -99.18 10.27 27.12
CA ALA A 199 -100.25 10.38 26.14
C ALA A 199 -101.11 9.10 26.07
N LEU A 200 -100.51 7.91 26.20
CA LEU A 200 -101.24 6.65 26.30
C LEU A 200 -102.07 6.59 27.59
N ALA A 201 -101.51 6.97 28.73
CA ALA A 201 -102.23 7.02 30.00
C ALA A 201 -103.37 8.07 30.00
N GLU A 202 -103.19 9.19 29.30
CA GLU A 202 -104.25 10.18 29.07
C GLU A 202 -105.33 9.64 28.12
N ALA A 203 -104.95 8.96 27.03
CA ALA A 203 -105.89 8.31 26.12
C ALA A 203 -106.66 7.17 26.81
N GLU A 204 -106.04 6.41 27.70
CA GLU A 204 -106.70 5.38 28.52
C GLU A 204 -107.68 5.99 29.51
N ARG A 205 -107.33 7.11 30.16
CA ARG A 205 -108.24 7.90 31.00
C ARG A 205 -109.42 8.43 30.19
N ALA A 206 -109.17 9.04 29.04
CA ALA A 206 -110.21 9.51 28.13
C ALA A 206 -111.11 8.35 27.63
N ARG A 207 -110.55 7.15 27.41
CA ARG A 207 -111.34 5.95 27.07
C ARG A 207 -112.12 5.40 28.26
N ALA A 208 -111.61 5.51 29.48
CA ALA A 208 -112.34 5.12 30.69
C ALA A 208 -113.49 6.10 30.97
N GLU A 209 -113.24 7.41 30.82
CA GLU A 209 -114.25 8.47 30.88
C GLU A 209 -115.28 8.32 29.77
N ALA A 210 -114.86 8.02 28.53
CA ALA A 210 -115.78 7.74 27.43
C ALA A 210 -116.59 6.46 27.69
N ARG A 211 -116.03 5.44 28.34
CA ARG A 211 -116.77 4.24 28.76
C ARG A 211 -117.77 4.55 29.86
N GLN A 212 -117.41 5.33 30.87
CA GLN A 212 -118.33 5.80 31.90
C GLN A 212 -119.42 6.70 31.33
N ALA A 213 -119.08 7.58 30.39
CA ALA A 213 -120.03 8.40 29.65
C ALA A 213 -120.94 7.54 28.75
N HIS A 214 -120.42 6.46 28.16
CA HIS A 214 -121.21 5.53 27.36
C HIS A 214 -122.11 4.63 28.21
N GLU A 215 -121.68 4.23 29.41
CA GLU A 215 -122.49 3.51 30.38
C GLU A 215 -123.57 4.40 31.01
N ALA A 216 -123.25 5.67 31.30
CA ALA A 216 -124.22 6.69 31.69
C ALA A 216 -125.21 7.00 30.55
N ALA A 217 -124.72 7.03 29.29
CA ALA A 217 -125.55 7.16 28.11
C ALA A 217 -126.43 5.92 27.88
N ARG A 218 -125.96 4.70 28.18
CA ARG A 218 -126.78 3.48 28.15
C ARG A 218 -127.82 3.44 29.26
N GLY A 219 -127.53 4.00 30.44
CA GLY A 219 -128.52 4.24 31.49
C GLY A 219 -129.61 5.22 31.03
N ALA A 220 -129.22 6.30 30.34
CA ALA A 220 -130.15 7.27 29.77
C ALA A 220 -130.89 6.77 28.50
N GLU A 221 -130.29 5.84 27.73
CA GLU A 221 -130.92 5.17 26.58
C GLU A 221 -131.89 4.08 27.01
N ALA A 222 -131.68 3.37 28.11
CA ALA A 222 -132.66 2.42 28.65
C ALA A 222 -133.97 3.12 29.10
N GLU A 223 -133.88 4.37 29.58
CA GLU A 223 -135.04 5.22 29.91
C GLU A 223 -135.66 5.87 28.66
N ARG A 224 -134.87 6.18 27.62
CA ARG A 224 -135.37 6.71 26.34
C ARG A 224 -135.94 5.66 25.40
N ASP A 225 -135.46 4.41 25.43
CA ASP A 225 -135.93 3.31 24.56
C ASP A 225 -137.25 2.69 25.05
N ALA A 226 -137.74 3.07 26.23
CA ALA A 226 -139.13 2.88 26.65
C ALA A 226 -140.07 3.94 26.02
N ALA A 227 -139.57 5.15 25.72
CA ALA A 227 -140.34 6.25 25.16
C ALA A 227 -140.24 6.37 23.62
N ARG A 228 -139.23 5.73 23.00
CA ARG A 228 -138.89 5.86 21.57
C ARG A 228 -139.43 4.76 20.66
N ARG A 229 -139.88 3.63 21.22
CA ARG A 229 -140.61 2.55 20.50
C ARG A 229 -142.00 2.97 19.99
N GLN A 230 -142.46 4.17 20.34
CA GLN A 230 -143.78 4.68 19.94
C GLN A 230 -143.74 5.77 18.85
N ALA A 231 -142.55 6.21 18.39
CA ALA A 231 -142.46 7.37 17.49
C ALA A 231 -141.44 7.27 16.34
N GLU A 232 -140.67 6.19 16.21
CA GLU A 232 -139.61 6.06 15.19
C GLU A 232 -139.85 4.98 14.12
N GLU A 233 -141.06 4.41 14.06
CA GLU A 233 -141.45 3.42 13.05
C GLU A 233 -141.74 4.02 11.66
N GLU A 234 -142.00 5.33 11.52
CA GLU A 234 -142.54 5.83 10.23
C GLU A 234 -141.64 6.70 9.35
N VAL A 235 -140.50 7.24 9.79
CA VAL A 235 -139.82 8.28 8.96
C VAL A 235 -138.31 8.11 8.78
N ARG A 236 -137.64 7.21 9.49
CA ARG A 236 -136.16 7.11 9.47
C ARG A 236 -135.57 6.02 8.56
N GLN A 237 -136.38 5.10 8.04
CA GLN A 237 -135.91 3.97 7.22
C GLN A 237 -135.53 4.36 5.78
N VAL A 238 -135.95 5.52 5.25
CA VAL A 238 -135.76 5.84 3.82
C VAL A 238 -134.61 6.83 3.53
N ARG A 239 -134.02 7.48 4.55
CA ARG A 239 -132.97 8.52 4.32
C ARG A 239 -131.57 8.15 4.82
N ALA A 240 -131.39 7.12 5.64
CA ALA A 240 -130.08 6.70 6.16
C ALA A 240 -129.29 5.76 5.22
N GLU A 241 -129.97 5.00 4.36
CA GLU A 241 -129.32 4.03 3.46
C GLU A 241 -128.63 4.69 2.25
N ARG A 242 -129.06 5.87 1.84
CA ARG A 242 -128.51 6.56 0.65
C ARG A 242 -127.17 7.26 0.90
N ASP A 243 -126.94 7.79 2.11
CA ASP A 243 -125.74 8.60 2.40
C ASP A 243 -124.60 7.77 3.05
N ALA A 244 -124.83 6.49 3.37
CA ALA A 244 -123.81 5.54 3.82
C ALA A 244 -123.07 4.88 2.64
N ALA A 245 -123.77 4.62 1.53
CA ALA A 245 -123.19 4.02 0.32
C ALA A 245 -122.21 4.94 -0.43
N VAL A 246 -122.46 6.26 -0.44
CA VAL A 246 -121.59 7.24 -1.12
C VAL A 246 -120.28 7.49 -0.36
N ARG A 247 -120.27 7.36 0.97
CA ARG A 247 -119.06 7.54 1.80
C ARG A 247 -118.15 6.30 1.79
N ALA A 248 -118.73 5.09 1.76
CA ALA A 248 -117.98 3.85 1.65
C ALA A 248 -117.22 3.75 0.31
N ALA A 249 -117.87 4.13 -0.81
CA ALA A 249 -117.23 4.13 -2.14
C ALA A 249 -116.09 5.17 -2.29
N ALA A 250 -116.17 6.30 -1.58
CA ALA A 250 -115.13 7.35 -1.60
C ALA A 250 -113.96 7.07 -0.64
N GLU A 251 -114.13 6.24 0.39
CA GLU A 251 -113.02 5.73 1.23
C GLU A 251 -112.29 4.57 0.54
N GLU A 252 -112.99 3.70 -0.17
CA GLU A 252 -112.39 2.57 -0.88
C GLU A 252 -111.53 3.04 -2.06
N THR A 253 -111.95 4.10 -2.76
CA THR A 253 -111.16 4.73 -3.82
C THR A 253 -109.90 5.42 -3.28
N ARG A 254 -109.98 6.09 -2.11
CA ARG A 254 -108.81 6.70 -1.45
C ARG A 254 -107.84 5.66 -0.91
N ARG A 255 -108.32 4.56 -0.32
CA ARG A 255 -107.47 3.45 0.13
C ARG A 255 -106.76 2.77 -1.04
N ALA A 256 -107.45 2.57 -2.16
CA ALA A 256 -106.83 2.01 -3.36
C ALA A 256 -105.77 2.94 -3.98
N GLU A 257 -105.97 4.27 -3.94
CA GLU A 257 -104.97 5.25 -4.38
C GLU A 257 -103.77 5.32 -3.42
N GLU A 258 -104.01 5.32 -2.11
CA GLU A 258 -102.95 5.29 -1.09
C GLU A 258 -102.12 4.00 -1.15
N GLU A 259 -102.76 2.86 -1.42
CA GLU A 259 -102.10 1.56 -1.58
C GLU A 259 -101.31 1.49 -2.89
N ARG A 260 -101.82 2.07 -3.98
CA ARG A 260 -101.08 2.21 -5.24
C ARG A 260 -99.86 3.12 -5.08
N ASP A 261 -100.00 4.23 -4.37
CA ASP A 261 -98.90 5.16 -4.12
C ASP A 261 -97.88 4.59 -3.13
N ALA A 262 -98.33 3.79 -2.16
CA ALA A 262 -97.45 3.03 -1.27
C ALA A 262 -96.67 1.95 -2.04
N ALA A 263 -97.32 1.21 -2.94
CA ALA A 263 -96.69 0.23 -3.81
C ALA A 263 -95.66 0.89 -4.76
N ARG A 264 -95.98 2.06 -5.32
CA ARG A 264 -95.05 2.84 -6.16
C ARG A 264 -93.82 3.31 -5.37
N ARG A 265 -94.01 3.84 -4.17
CA ARG A 265 -92.90 4.22 -3.27
C ARG A 265 -92.07 3.01 -2.85
N HIS A 266 -92.68 1.84 -2.68
CA HIS A 266 -91.94 0.61 -2.38
C HIS A 266 -91.11 0.11 -3.55
N ALA A 267 -91.64 0.18 -4.78
CA ALA A 267 -90.92 -0.15 -6.00
C ALA A 267 -89.74 0.81 -6.23
N GLU A 268 -89.96 2.13 -6.07
CA GLU A 268 -88.90 3.15 -6.20
C GLU A 268 -87.79 2.95 -5.15
N ARG A 269 -88.14 2.58 -3.90
CA ARG A 269 -87.15 2.24 -2.86
C ARG A 269 -86.39 0.96 -3.18
N ALA A 270 -87.05 -0.04 -3.77
CA ALA A 270 -86.41 -1.29 -4.16
C ALA A 270 -85.43 -1.08 -5.33
N ASP A 271 -85.79 -0.25 -6.31
CA ASP A 271 -84.89 0.11 -7.42
C ASP A 271 -83.71 0.96 -6.93
N ALA A 272 -83.94 1.92 -6.03
CA ALA A 272 -82.86 2.70 -5.41
C ALA A 272 -81.89 1.80 -4.62
N ALA A 273 -82.42 0.86 -3.83
CA ALA A 273 -81.61 -0.10 -3.09
C ALA A 273 -80.80 -1.05 -4.01
N ARG A 274 -81.36 -1.44 -5.17
CA ARG A 274 -80.61 -2.23 -6.16
C ARG A 274 -79.45 -1.43 -6.75
N ILE A 275 -79.69 -0.18 -7.13
CA ILE A 275 -78.65 0.70 -7.69
C ILE A 275 -77.55 0.96 -6.65
N GLU A 276 -77.90 1.19 -5.39
CA GLU A 276 -76.92 1.34 -4.30
C GLU A 276 -76.12 0.06 -4.08
N ALA A 277 -76.76 -1.12 -4.12
CA ALA A 277 -76.07 -2.40 -3.99
C ALA A 277 -75.11 -2.66 -5.17
N GLU A 278 -75.51 -2.33 -6.40
CA GLU A 278 -74.67 -2.41 -7.59
C GLU A 278 -73.45 -1.47 -7.48
N GLN A 279 -73.66 -0.22 -7.07
CA GLN A 279 -72.58 0.75 -6.85
C GLN A 279 -71.64 0.33 -5.72
N ALA A 280 -72.17 -0.22 -4.63
CA ALA A 280 -71.38 -0.76 -3.53
C ALA A 280 -70.53 -1.95 -4.01
N SER A 281 -71.09 -2.85 -4.82
CA SER A 281 -70.37 -4.00 -5.37
C SER A 281 -69.26 -3.59 -6.34
N ALA A 282 -69.52 -2.62 -7.23
CA ALA A 282 -68.53 -2.05 -8.13
C ALA A 282 -67.39 -1.36 -7.37
N THR A 283 -67.72 -0.61 -6.31
CA THR A 283 -66.72 0.05 -5.44
C THR A 283 -65.88 -0.97 -4.68
N ALA A 284 -66.50 -2.05 -4.18
CA ALA A 284 -65.79 -3.13 -3.50
C ALA A 284 -64.83 -3.86 -4.45
N LEU A 285 -65.24 -4.13 -5.69
CA LEU A 285 -64.40 -4.76 -6.71
C LEU A 285 -63.22 -3.84 -7.09
N ALA A 286 -63.46 -2.55 -7.29
CA ALA A 286 -62.41 -1.57 -7.58
C ALA A 286 -61.38 -1.47 -6.43
N ARG A 287 -61.84 -1.53 -5.17
CA ARG A 287 -60.94 -1.55 -4.00
C ARG A 287 -60.13 -2.85 -3.93
N ALA A 288 -60.74 -4.00 -4.25
CA ALA A 288 -60.03 -5.28 -4.28
C ALA A 288 -58.94 -5.28 -5.36
N GLN A 289 -59.24 -4.79 -6.57
CA GLN A 289 -58.28 -4.67 -7.66
C GLN A 289 -57.14 -3.70 -7.34
N ALA A 290 -57.45 -2.56 -6.69
CA ALA A 290 -56.43 -1.62 -6.24
C ALA A 290 -55.52 -2.24 -5.16
N ALA A 291 -56.08 -3.02 -4.24
CA ALA A 291 -55.32 -3.72 -3.22
C ALA A 291 -54.42 -4.83 -3.81
N GLU A 292 -54.89 -5.56 -4.82
CA GLU A 292 -54.07 -6.54 -5.56
C GLU A 292 -52.92 -5.86 -6.31
N ALA A 293 -53.19 -4.78 -7.04
CA ALA A 293 -52.16 -4.03 -7.76
C ALA A 293 -51.09 -3.46 -6.82
N GLU A 294 -51.47 -2.99 -5.63
CA GLU A 294 -50.53 -2.53 -4.62
C GLU A 294 -49.70 -3.68 -4.05
N ARG A 295 -50.32 -4.84 -3.80
CA ARG A 295 -49.63 -6.04 -3.34
C ARG A 295 -48.59 -6.50 -4.36
N ASP A 296 -48.92 -6.48 -5.65
CA ASP A 296 -48.00 -6.86 -6.72
C ASP A 296 -46.83 -5.87 -6.85
N ARG A 297 -47.07 -4.57 -6.65
CA ARG A 297 -46.00 -3.56 -6.58
C ARG A 297 -45.06 -3.81 -5.41
N LEU A 298 -45.59 -4.09 -4.23
CA LEU A 298 -44.78 -4.39 -3.05
C LEU A 298 -43.96 -5.66 -3.23
N VAL A 299 -44.52 -6.69 -3.87
CA VAL A 299 -43.78 -7.91 -4.23
C VAL A 299 -42.66 -7.61 -5.22
N ALA A 300 -42.92 -6.81 -6.26
CA ALA A 300 -41.91 -6.42 -7.24
C ALA A 300 -40.77 -5.59 -6.61
N LEU A 301 -41.10 -4.67 -5.69
CA LEU A 301 -40.10 -3.89 -4.94
C LEU A 301 -39.25 -4.79 -4.05
N ALA A 302 -39.87 -5.71 -3.30
CA ALA A 302 -39.16 -6.66 -2.45
C ALA A 302 -38.26 -7.61 -3.25
N GLN A 303 -38.68 -8.02 -4.45
CA GLN A 303 -37.85 -8.81 -5.38
C GLN A 303 -36.65 -8.00 -5.88
N ALA A 304 -36.86 -6.74 -6.30
CA ALA A 304 -35.79 -5.88 -6.75
C ALA A 304 -34.77 -5.58 -5.63
N GLU A 305 -35.21 -5.39 -4.39
CA GLU A 305 -34.32 -5.24 -3.24
C GLU A 305 -33.52 -6.50 -2.95
N ARG A 306 -34.16 -7.68 -3.04
CA ARG A 306 -33.49 -8.96 -2.88
C ARG A 306 -32.41 -9.17 -3.96
N ASP A 307 -32.72 -8.87 -5.21
CA ASP A 307 -31.77 -9.02 -6.32
C ASP A 307 -30.58 -8.06 -6.15
N ARG A 308 -30.82 -6.82 -5.71
CA ARG A 308 -29.74 -5.88 -5.36
C ARG A 308 -28.87 -6.40 -4.21
N ALA A 309 -29.49 -6.97 -3.18
CA ALA A 309 -28.77 -7.53 -2.04
C ALA A 309 -27.91 -8.74 -2.44
N VAL A 310 -28.42 -9.60 -3.33
CA VAL A 310 -27.67 -10.73 -3.89
C VAL A 310 -26.49 -10.24 -4.73
N ALA A 311 -26.72 -9.31 -5.65
CA ALA A 311 -25.65 -8.73 -6.48
C ALA A 311 -24.56 -8.03 -5.64
N ALA A 312 -24.96 -7.31 -4.58
CA ALA A 312 -24.01 -6.71 -3.65
C ALA A 312 -23.19 -7.76 -2.89
N ALA A 313 -23.82 -8.85 -2.44
CA ALA A 313 -23.13 -9.94 -1.76
C ALA A 313 -22.17 -10.70 -2.69
N GLU A 314 -22.53 -10.89 -3.96
CA GLU A 314 -21.65 -11.48 -4.98
C GLU A 314 -20.44 -10.57 -5.26
N ALA A 315 -20.67 -9.26 -5.45
CA ALA A 315 -19.59 -8.30 -5.63
C ALA A 315 -18.62 -8.24 -4.43
N GLU A 316 -19.12 -8.33 -3.19
CA GLU A 316 -18.28 -8.42 -2.00
C GLU A 316 -17.46 -9.71 -1.95
N ARG A 317 -18.04 -10.85 -2.37
CA ARG A 317 -17.29 -12.12 -2.47
C ARG A 317 -16.18 -12.04 -3.51
N GLU A 318 -16.46 -11.50 -4.68
CA GLU A 318 -15.45 -11.31 -5.73
C GLU A 318 -14.31 -10.39 -5.26
N ARG A 319 -14.63 -9.30 -4.55
CA ARG A 319 -13.62 -8.42 -3.94
C ARG A 319 -12.79 -9.14 -2.89
N ALA A 320 -13.43 -9.96 -2.04
CA ALA A 320 -12.74 -10.73 -1.01
C ALA A 320 -11.79 -11.78 -1.64
N GLU A 321 -12.23 -12.50 -2.66
CA GLU A 321 -11.38 -13.44 -3.40
C GLU A 321 -10.23 -12.74 -4.13
N ALA A 322 -10.48 -11.58 -4.74
CA ALA A 322 -9.42 -10.79 -5.37
C ALA A 322 -8.38 -10.30 -4.34
N ALA A 323 -8.84 -9.87 -3.16
CA ALA A 323 -7.97 -9.47 -2.06
C ALA A 323 -7.15 -10.66 -1.51
N GLU A 324 -7.74 -11.86 -1.43
CA GLU A 324 -7.04 -13.06 -1.01
C GLU A 324 -5.96 -13.47 -2.02
N ARG A 325 -6.26 -13.44 -3.33
CA ARG A 325 -5.27 -13.68 -4.38
C ARG A 325 -4.12 -12.66 -4.32
N ALA A 326 -4.44 -11.38 -4.20
CA ALA A 326 -3.42 -10.33 -4.06
C ALA A 326 -2.53 -10.53 -2.81
N ARG A 327 -3.09 -11.02 -1.69
CA ARG A 327 -2.30 -11.37 -0.50
C ARG A 327 -1.41 -12.59 -0.74
N ALA A 328 -1.90 -13.61 -1.44
CA ALA A 328 -1.13 -14.79 -1.78
C ALA A 328 0.06 -14.43 -2.70
N ASP A 329 -0.19 -13.59 -3.70
CA ASP A 329 0.84 -13.09 -4.61
C ASP A 329 1.90 -12.26 -3.86
N ALA A 330 1.47 -11.34 -2.99
CA ALA A 330 2.39 -10.55 -2.16
C ALA A 330 3.24 -11.42 -1.22
N LEU A 331 2.68 -12.49 -0.65
CA LEU A 331 3.42 -13.44 0.17
C LEU A 331 4.43 -14.25 -0.66
N ALA A 332 4.06 -14.65 -1.88
CA ALA A 332 4.95 -15.34 -2.80
C ALA A 332 6.12 -14.45 -3.23
N GLU A 333 5.86 -13.18 -3.55
CA GLU A 333 6.91 -12.19 -3.86
C GLU A 333 7.83 -11.94 -2.67
N ALA A 334 7.28 -11.80 -1.46
CA ALA A 334 8.08 -11.63 -0.25
C ALA A 334 8.97 -12.86 0.03
N ALA A 335 8.45 -14.07 -0.18
CA ALA A 335 9.23 -15.31 -0.05
C ALA A 335 10.35 -15.38 -1.08
N ALA A 336 10.09 -15.00 -2.33
CA ALA A 336 11.09 -14.94 -3.39
C ALA A 336 12.19 -13.90 -3.09
N ALA A 337 11.81 -12.71 -2.62
CA ALA A 337 12.75 -11.67 -2.19
C ALA A 337 13.63 -12.14 -1.02
N HIS A 338 13.03 -12.85 -0.05
CA HIS A 338 13.78 -13.42 1.07
C HIS A 338 14.78 -14.49 0.62
N ALA A 339 14.38 -15.39 -0.28
CA ALA A 339 15.26 -16.40 -0.84
C ALA A 339 16.43 -15.77 -1.63
N ALA A 340 16.16 -14.71 -2.41
CA ALA A 340 17.19 -13.96 -3.11
C ALA A 340 18.17 -13.27 -2.15
N ALA A 341 17.67 -12.68 -1.06
CA ALA A 341 18.52 -12.08 -0.03
C ALA A 341 19.40 -13.12 0.69
N GLN A 342 18.86 -14.30 0.99
CA GLN A 342 19.64 -15.41 1.57
C GLN A 342 20.73 -15.89 0.60
N ALA A 343 20.43 -16.01 -0.70
CA ALA A 343 21.40 -16.39 -1.71
C ALA A 343 22.54 -15.35 -1.83
N ALA A 344 22.19 -14.06 -1.87
CA ALA A 344 23.18 -12.98 -1.89
C ALA A 344 24.06 -12.97 -0.63
N GLN A 345 23.49 -13.24 0.54
CA GLN A 345 24.24 -13.33 1.79
C GLN A 345 25.20 -14.54 1.80
N ALA A 346 24.77 -15.68 1.27
CA ALA A 346 25.62 -16.86 1.13
C ALA A 346 26.80 -16.58 0.17
N GLU A 347 26.54 -15.91 -0.95
CA GLU A 347 27.58 -15.50 -1.91
C GLU A 347 28.57 -14.52 -1.30
N LEU A 348 28.08 -13.51 -0.55
CA LEU A 348 28.94 -12.57 0.17
C LEU A 348 29.83 -13.27 1.20
N THR A 349 29.28 -14.26 1.90
CA THR A 349 30.03 -15.07 2.88
C THR A 349 31.12 -15.88 2.18
N ALA A 350 30.79 -16.54 1.06
CA ALA A 350 31.76 -17.28 0.26
C ALA A 350 32.86 -16.37 -0.32
N LEU A 351 32.53 -15.15 -0.74
CA LEU A 351 33.50 -14.16 -1.21
C LEU A 351 34.44 -13.70 -0.08
N ARG A 352 33.91 -13.50 1.13
CA ARG A 352 34.73 -13.17 2.31
C ARG A 352 35.67 -14.29 2.70
N GLU A 353 35.21 -15.54 2.67
CA GLU A 353 36.07 -16.70 2.94
C GLU A 353 37.18 -16.83 1.90
N ARG A 354 36.87 -16.64 0.61
CA ARG A 354 37.89 -16.61 -0.46
C ARG A 354 38.89 -15.48 -0.28
N ALA A 355 38.44 -14.29 0.12
CA ALA A 355 39.32 -13.15 0.39
C ALA A 355 40.25 -13.44 1.59
N ALA A 356 39.70 -13.97 2.69
CA ALA A 356 40.49 -14.36 3.86
C ALA A 356 41.52 -15.46 3.52
N GLN A 357 41.14 -16.43 2.69
CA GLN A 357 42.06 -17.46 2.22
C GLN A 357 43.18 -16.85 1.37
N ALA A 358 42.85 -15.94 0.45
CA ALA A 358 43.84 -15.26 -0.37
C ALA A 358 44.80 -14.40 0.47
N GLU A 359 44.32 -13.76 1.54
CA GLU A 359 45.15 -13.03 2.50
C GLU A 359 46.12 -13.97 3.24
N GLN A 360 45.63 -15.10 3.76
CA GLN A 360 46.48 -16.09 4.41
C GLN A 360 47.55 -16.66 3.46
N ASP A 361 47.19 -16.93 2.20
CA ASP A 361 48.14 -17.41 1.20
C ASP A 361 49.18 -16.34 0.87
N ALA A 362 48.78 -15.07 0.80
CA ALA A 362 49.70 -13.94 0.62
C ALA A 362 50.64 -13.77 1.82
N GLU A 363 50.16 -13.92 3.06
CA GLU A 363 50.99 -13.89 4.27
C GLU A 363 51.99 -15.04 4.30
N ARG A 364 51.56 -16.26 3.97
CA ARG A 364 52.45 -17.42 3.85
C ARG A 364 53.54 -17.19 2.82
N ALA A 365 53.18 -16.66 1.64
CA ALA A 365 54.14 -16.33 0.59
C ALA A 365 55.13 -15.22 1.03
N ARG A 366 54.67 -14.24 1.81
CA ARG A 366 55.54 -13.20 2.40
C ARG A 366 56.50 -13.80 3.44
N ALA A 367 56.00 -14.63 4.35
CA ALA A 367 56.82 -15.30 5.37
C ALA A 367 57.85 -16.23 4.73
N GLU A 368 57.48 -16.96 3.68
CA GLU A 368 58.41 -17.77 2.89
C GLU A 368 59.48 -16.90 2.22
N THR A 369 59.09 -15.78 1.62
CA THR A 369 60.02 -14.82 1.03
C THR A 369 61.00 -14.26 2.07
N GLU A 370 60.53 -13.90 3.26
CA GLU A 370 61.35 -13.42 4.37
C GLU A 370 62.32 -14.50 4.87
N ARG A 371 61.84 -15.73 5.04
CA ARG A 371 62.67 -16.89 5.39
C ARG A 371 63.78 -17.08 4.36
N LEU A 372 63.44 -17.10 3.07
CA LEU A 372 64.42 -17.25 1.99
C LEU A 372 65.44 -16.09 1.97
N ARG A 373 65.00 -14.86 2.27
CA ARG A 373 65.89 -13.69 2.42
C ARG A 373 66.84 -13.85 3.61
N ALA A 374 66.35 -14.35 4.75
CA ALA A 374 67.16 -14.60 5.93
C ALA A 374 68.18 -15.71 5.70
N GLU A 375 67.77 -16.84 5.10
CA GLU A 375 68.67 -17.93 4.68
C GLU A 375 69.76 -17.41 3.75
N HIS A 376 69.37 -16.61 2.74
CA HIS A 376 70.31 -15.98 1.84
C HIS A 376 71.27 -15.01 2.54
N ALA A 377 70.81 -14.26 3.55
CA ALA A 377 71.66 -13.38 4.34
C ALA A 377 72.67 -14.17 5.20
N LEU A 378 72.25 -15.28 5.81
CA LEU A 378 73.15 -16.19 6.53
C LEU A 378 74.20 -16.79 5.60
N ASP A 379 73.81 -17.24 4.41
CA ASP A 379 74.74 -17.77 3.43
C ASP A 379 75.72 -16.70 2.93
N ARG A 380 75.28 -15.46 2.76
CA ARG A 380 76.18 -14.33 2.49
C ARG A 380 77.18 -14.11 3.63
N GLY A 381 76.72 -14.13 4.87
CA GLY A 381 77.57 -14.01 6.05
C GLY A 381 78.61 -15.14 6.13
N ARG A 382 78.20 -16.39 5.89
CA ARG A 382 79.13 -17.55 5.81
C ARG A 382 80.17 -17.37 4.71
N VAL A 383 79.78 -16.85 3.55
CA VAL A 383 80.72 -16.58 2.44
C VAL A 383 81.69 -15.46 2.80
N GLU A 384 81.24 -14.43 3.53
CA GLU A 384 82.08 -13.33 4.00
C GLU A 384 83.07 -13.80 5.08
N ASP A 385 82.62 -14.62 6.04
CA ASP A 385 83.47 -15.23 7.06
C ASP A 385 84.53 -16.16 6.44
N LEU A 386 84.13 -17.06 5.51
CA LEU A 386 85.07 -17.90 4.77
C LEU A 386 86.09 -17.09 3.97
N ARG A 387 85.71 -15.90 3.45
CA ARG A 387 86.66 -14.99 2.80
C ARG A 387 87.64 -14.39 3.80
N ALA A 388 87.15 -13.94 4.95
CA ALA A 388 87.98 -13.40 6.02
C ALA A 388 88.99 -14.46 6.52
N GLN A 389 88.54 -15.69 6.77
CA GLN A 389 89.40 -16.82 7.13
C GLN A 389 90.46 -17.09 6.05
N LEU A 390 90.08 -17.05 4.77
CA LEU A 390 91.00 -17.27 3.67
C LEU A 390 92.01 -16.12 3.50
N GLU A 391 91.60 -14.88 3.77
CA GLU A 391 92.50 -13.72 3.82
C GLU A 391 93.46 -13.79 5.01
N ALA A 392 92.97 -14.18 6.20
CA ALA A 392 93.79 -14.42 7.38
C ALA A 392 94.82 -15.54 7.13
N ALA A 393 94.39 -16.69 6.59
CA ALA A 393 95.30 -17.78 6.23
C ALA A 393 96.33 -17.37 5.17
N ARG A 394 95.96 -16.50 4.21
CA ARG A 394 96.91 -15.92 3.24
C ARG A 394 97.91 -14.98 3.91
N ALA A 395 97.47 -14.17 4.87
CA ALA A 395 98.32 -13.28 5.64
C ALA A 395 99.29 -14.07 6.53
N GLU A 396 98.81 -15.12 7.21
CA GLU A 396 99.65 -16.05 7.96
C GLU A 396 100.69 -16.75 7.07
N ALA A 397 100.27 -17.24 5.90
CA ALA A 397 101.18 -17.85 4.93
C ALA A 397 102.19 -16.84 4.34
N ALA A 398 101.85 -15.56 4.28
CA ALA A 398 102.79 -14.49 3.90
C ALA A 398 103.79 -14.23 5.04
N ALA A 399 103.32 -14.11 6.28
CA ALA A 399 104.16 -13.92 7.46
C ALA A 399 105.08 -15.13 7.73
N LEU A 400 104.64 -16.36 7.44
CA LEU A 400 105.49 -17.55 7.50
C LEU A 400 106.56 -17.53 6.42
N ARG A 401 106.22 -17.09 5.20
CA ARG A 401 107.20 -16.88 4.12
C ARG A 401 108.22 -15.81 4.46
N GLU A 402 107.79 -14.67 5.01
CA GLU A 402 108.69 -13.63 5.48
C GLU A 402 109.62 -14.14 6.60
N ARG A 403 109.09 -14.90 7.57
CA ARG A 403 109.90 -15.54 8.61
C ARG A 403 110.90 -16.55 8.06
N ALA A 404 110.51 -17.36 7.07
CA ALA A 404 111.41 -18.28 6.39
C ALA A 404 112.52 -17.55 5.64
N VAL A 405 112.19 -16.47 4.91
CA VAL A 405 113.17 -15.61 4.24
C VAL A 405 114.12 -14.96 5.23
N VAL A 406 113.63 -14.43 6.36
CA VAL A 406 114.47 -13.86 7.42
C VAL A 406 115.36 -14.91 8.07
N ALA A 407 114.88 -16.15 8.25
CA ALA A 407 115.68 -17.25 8.76
C ALA A 407 116.78 -17.65 7.77
N GLU A 408 116.50 -17.75 6.47
CA GLU A 408 117.52 -17.99 5.44
C GLU A 408 118.56 -16.87 5.36
N LEU A 409 118.14 -15.61 5.50
CA LEU A 409 119.05 -14.47 5.54
C LEU A 409 119.93 -14.48 6.80
N ARG A 410 119.43 -14.96 7.95
CA ARG A 410 120.24 -15.16 9.16
C ARG A 410 121.19 -16.35 9.06
N MET A 411 120.85 -17.40 8.31
CA MET A 411 121.76 -18.53 8.04
C MET A 411 122.83 -18.19 6.98
N SER A 412 122.60 -17.16 6.16
CA SER A 412 123.54 -16.69 5.13
C SER A 412 124.43 -15.52 5.60
N ALA A 413 124.29 -15.08 6.85
CA ALA A 413 125.20 -14.12 7.47
C ALA A 413 126.47 -14.84 7.93
N PRO A 414 127.67 -14.45 7.48
CA PRO A 414 128.92 -15.02 7.98
C PRO A 414 129.10 -14.66 9.47
N PRO A 415 129.68 -15.54 10.30
CA PRO A 415 130.10 -15.17 11.64
C PRO A 415 131.16 -14.07 11.53
N GLU A 416 130.92 -12.93 12.17
CA GLU A 416 131.93 -11.90 12.36
C GLU A 416 133.06 -12.47 13.24
N SER A 417 134.19 -12.75 12.60
CA SER A 417 135.51 -12.88 13.20
C SER A 417 136.54 -12.36 12.22
#